data_AF-A0A8T7KE31-F1
#
_entry.id   AF-A0A8T7KE31-F1
#
_cell.length_a   1.000
_cell.length_b   1.000
_cell.length_c   1.000
_cell.angle_alpha   90.00
_cell.angle_beta   90.00
_cell.angle_gamma   90.00
#
_symmetry.space_group_name_H-M   'P 1'
#
loop_
_entity.id
_entity.type
_entity.pdbx_description
1 polymer ?
#
loop_
_entity_poly.entity_id
_entity_poly.type
_entity_poly.pdbx_seq_one_letter_code
_entity_poly.pdbx_strand_id
1 'polypeptide(L)'
;ADAGADYLWADDDSTGSQQLSFEDVFERAQGADFWLNTSSWKSLADGLAADERFAEFAAFQNGNVFNNNVRLNPNGGNDYWETGVTNPDLVLADLITIFHPELLPDHELFFYQQLKP
;
A
#
# COMPACT_ATOMS: atom_id res chain seq x y z
N ALA A 1 8.45 2.85 12.37
CA ALA A 1 8.73 1.63 11.58
C ALA A 1 10.06 1.77 10.82
N ASP A 2 10.60 0.69 10.25
CA ASP A 2 11.93 0.72 9.57
C ASP A 2 12.00 1.71 8.39
N ALA A 3 10.89 1.88 7.66
CA ALA A 3 10.79 2.83 6.54
C ALA A 3 10.37 4.26 6.95
N GLY A 4 10.31 4.57 8.25
CA GLY A 4 10.05 5.94 8.74
C GLY A 4 8.59 6.40 8.78
N ALA A 5 7.64 5.61 8.26
CA ALA A 5 6.21 5.92 8.35
C ALA A 5 5.57 5.50 9.70
N ASP A 6 4.44 6.14 10.00
CA ASP A 6 3.58 5.83 11.15
C ASP A 6 2.49 4.82 10.76
N TYR A 7 2.47 3.69 11.45
CA TYR A 7 1.38 2.73 11.32
C TYR A 7 0.22 3.14 12.21
N LEU A 8 -0.96 3.32 11.63
CA LEU A 8 -2.09 3.90 12.34
C LEU A 8 -2.56 3.08 13.54
N TRP A 9 -2.38 1.75 13.56
CA TRP A 9 -2.72 0.86 14.68
C TRP A 9 -1.49 0.41 15.48
N ALA A 10 -0.43 1.22 15.56
CA ALA A 10 0.79 0.85 16.29
C ALA A 10 0.62 0.72 17.81
N ASP A 11 -0.50 1.19 18.36
CA ASP A 11 -0.90 1.07 19.77
C ASP A 11 -1.71 -0.21 20.08
N ASP A 12 -2.01 -1.02 19.07
CA ASP A 12 -2.73 -2.28 19.22
C ASP A 12 -1.76 -3.45 19.46
N ASP A 13 -1.90 -4.13 20.60
CA ASP A 13 -1.04 -5.25 21.02
C ASP A 13 -1.44 -6.61 20.41
N SER A 14 -2.46 -6.66 19.55
CA SER A 14 -2.86 -7.90 18.89
C SER A 14 -1.82 -8.37 17.86
N THR A 15 -1.79 -9.68 17.63
CA THR A 15 -0.87 -10.30 16.66
C THR A 15 -1.61 -10.81 15.45
N GLY A 16 -1.04 -10.61 14.27
CA GLY A 16 -1.59 -11.12 13.01
C GLY A 16 -2.52 -10.12 12.32
N SER A 17 -3.36 -10.62 11.40
CA SER A 17 -4.30 -9.78 10.64
C SER A 17 -5.53 -9.44 11.47
N GLN A 18 -5.91 -8.17 11.47
CA GLN A 18 -7.15 -7.69 12.06
C GLN A 18 -8.24 -7.59 11.00
N GLN A 19 -9.46 -8.00 11.36
CA GLN A 19 -10.64 -7.79 10.54
C GLN A 19 -11.38 -6.57 11.07
N LEU A 20 -11.25 -5.44 10.37
CA LEU A 20 -11.87 -4.16 10.72
C LEU A 20 -13.07 -3.89 9.81
N SER A 21 -14.08 -3.21 10.35
CA SER A 21 -15.18 -2.69 9.53
C SER A 21 -14.69 -1.48 8.69
N PHE A 22 -15.47 -1.11 7.68
CA PHE A 22 -15.16 0.10 6.92
C PHE A 22 -15.17 1.33 7.83
N GLU A 23 -16.16 1.40 8.71
CA GLU A 23 -16.39 2.52 9.62
C GLU A 23 -15.23 2.68 10.61
N ASP A 24 -14.70 1.59 11.17
CA ASP A 24 -13.51 1.62 12.04
C ASP A 24 -12.26 2.12 11.30
N VAL A 25 -12.08 1.67 10.06
CA VAL A 25 -10.96 2.13 9.21
C VAL A 25 -11.15 3.60 8.84
N PHE A 26 -12.36 4.02 8.50
CA PHE A 26 -12.65 5.39 8.11
C PHE A 26 -12.42 6.37 9.26
N GLU A 27 -12.92 6.05 10.46
CA GLU A 27 -12.75 6.89 11.65
C GLU A 27 -11.27 7.20 11.93
N ARG A 28 -10.40 6.20 11.78
CA ARG A 28 -8.98 6.32 12.12
C ARG A 28 -8.08 6.74 10.96
N ALA A 29 -8.40 6.31 9.74
CA ALA A 29 -7.51 6.36 8.59
C ALA A 29 -7.97 7.28 7.44
N GLN A 30 -9.13 7.96 7.55
CA GLN A 30 -9.57 8.91 6.51
C GLN A 30 -8.50 9.95 6.16
N GLY A 31 -7.67 10.36 7.13
CA GLY A 31 -6.59 11.33 6.97
C GLY A 31 -5.22 10.71 6.66
N ALA A 32 -5.13 9.41 6.37
CA ALA A 32 -3.87 8.75 6.06
C ALA A 32 -3.25 9.29 4.78
N ASP A 33 -1.95 9.55 4.80
CA ASP A 33 -1.20 10.05 3.64
C ASP A 33 -1.00 9.00 2.55
N PHE A 34 -0.93 7.72 2.95
CA PHE A 34 -0.63 6.59 2.08
C PHE A 34 -1.53 5.38 2.35
N TRP A 35 -1.87 4.65 1.29
CA TRP A 35 -2.56 3.36 1.36
C TRP A 35 -1.76 2.32 0.58
N LEU A 36 -1.37 1.22 1.23
CA LEU A 36 -0.62 0.11 0.62
C LEU A 36 -1.45 -1.19 0.52
N ASN A 37 -1.03 -2.10 -0.36
CA ASN A 37 -1.49 -3.50 -0.43
C ASN A 37 -2.99 -3.66 -0.67
N THR A 38 -3.53 -3.00 -1.69
CA THR A 38 -4.96 -2.97 -2.05
C THR A 38 -5.46 -4.24 -2.75
N SER A 39 -4.95 -5.41 -2.35
CA SER A 39 -5.36 -6.71 -2.89
C SER A 39 -5.27 -6.77 -4.43
N SER A 40 -6.39 -6.95 -5.14
CA SER A 40 -6.44 -7.12 -6.59
C SER A 40 -6.52 -5.83 -7.40
N TRP A 41 -6.60 -4.65 -6.77
CA TRP A 41 -6.74 -3.39 -7.50
C TRP A 41 -5.51 -3.11 -8.35
N LYS A 42 -5.76 -2.65 -9.58
CA LYS A 42 -4.77 -2.23 -10.57
C LYS A 42 -4.91 -0.74 -10.92
N SER A 43 -6.01 -0.12 -10.53
CA SER A 43 -6.27 1.32 -10.68
C SER A 43 -7.08 1.86 -9.50
N LEU A 44 -7.16 3.18 -9.38
CA LEU A 44 -8.08 3.84 -8.47
C LEU A 44 -9.55 3.55 -8.85
N ALA A 45 -9.85 3.43 -10.14
CA ALA A 45 -11.18 3.04 -10.62
C ALA A 45 -11.62 1.66 -10.08
N ASP A 46 -10.70 0.69 -9.95
CA ASP A 46 -11.01 -0.61 -9.33
C ASP A 46 -11.44 -0.44 -7.86
N GLY A 47 -10.83 0.52 -7.16
CA GLY A 47 -11.22 0.89 -5.80
C GLY A 47 -12.64 1.45 -5.73
N LEU A 48 -12.94 2.46 -6.55
CA LEU A 48 -14.30 3.04 -6.58
C LEU A 48 -15.37 2.04 -7.02
N ALA A 49 -15.00 1.08 -7.87
CA ALA A 49 -15.90 0.00 -8.27
C ALA A 49 -16.16 -0.99 -7.12
N ALA A 50 -15.24 -1.14 -6.17
CA ALA A 50 -15.42 -1.95 -4.97
C ALA A 50 -16.28 -1.23 -3.92
N ASP A 51 -16.01 0.06 -3.67
CA ASP A 51 -16.82 0.92 -2.80
C ASP A 51 -16.52 2.40 -3.12
N GLU A 52 -17.55 3.19 -3.41
CA GLU A 52 -17.39 4.61 -3.75
C GLU A 52 -16.81 5.45 -2.60
N ARG A 53 -17.01 5.00 -1.35
CA ARG A 53 -16.55 5.70 -0.15
C ARG A 53 -15.03 5.75 -0.04
N PHE A 54 -14.30 4.94 -0.79
CA PHE A 54 -12.84 5.04 -0.83
C PHE A 54 -12.35 6.40 -1.37
N ALA A 55 -13.18 7.12 -2.14
CA ALA A 55 -12.90 8.49 -2.57
C ALA A 55 -12.78 9.51 -1.42
N GLU A 56 -13.26 9.16 -0.22
CA GLU A 56 -13.20 10.04 0.95
C GLU A 56 -11.85 10.00 1.69
N PHE A 57 -10.98 9.03 1.39
CA PHE A 57 -9.66 8.94 2.02
C PHE A 57 -8.66 9.91 1.38
N ALA A 58 -7.87 10.60 2.21
CA ALA A 58 -6.84 11.54 1.77
C ALA A 58 -5.80 10.87 0.84
N ALA A 59 -5.35 9.65 1.16
CA ALA A 59 -4.48 8.86 0.29
C ALA A 59 -5.08 8.65 -1.10
N PHE A 60 -6.40 8.43 -1.19
CA PHE A 60 -7.09 8.24 -2.47
C PHE A 60 -7.18 9.55 -3.26
N GLN A 61 -7.56 10.64 -2.60
CA GLN A 61 -7.68 11.97 -3.20
C GLN A 61 -6.33 12.50 -3.73
N ASN A 62 -5.24 12.19 -3.03
CA ASN A 62 -3.89 12.57 -3.41
C ASN A 62 -3.23 11.58 -4.39
N GLY A 63 -3.90 10.46 -4.70
CA GLY A 63 -3.34 9.40 -5.55
C GLY A 63 -2.21 8.60 -4.91
N ASN A 64 -2.05 8.66 -3.58
CA ASN A 64 -1.05 7.95 -2.80
C ASN A 64 -1.51 6.54 -2.40
N VAL A 65 -2.12 5.83 -3.36
CA VAL A 65 -2.52 4.44 -3.21
C VAL A 65 -1.55 3.57 -3.99
N PHE A 66 -0.92 2.60 -3.33
CA PHE A 66 0.07 1.73 -3.92
C PHE A 66 -0.28 0.26 -3.69
N ASN A 67 0.10 -0.58 -4.65
CA ASN A 67 -0.11 -2.01 -4.55
C ASN A 67 1.16 -2.79 -4.88
N ASN A 68 1.35 -3.93 -4.24
CA ASN A 68 2.54 -4.79 -4.33
C ASN A 68 2.46 -5.80 -5.48
N ASN A 69 1.93 -5.37 -6.62
CA ASN A 69 1.49 -6.27 -7.69
C ASN A 69 2.05 -5.88 -9.07
N VAL A 70 3.12 -5.07 -9.12
CA VAL A 70 3.74 -4.64 -10.39
C VAL A 70 4.35 -5.82 -11.15
N ARG A 71 4.74 -6.88 -10.43
CA ARG A 71 5.33 -8.11 -10.97
C ARG A 71 4.36 -9.28 -10.94
N LEU A 72 3.12 -9.04 -11.39
CA LEU A 72 2.13 -10.08 -11.65
C LEU A 72 2.38 -10.77 -13.00
N ASN A 73 2.40 -12.10 -13.02
CA ASN A 73 2.43 -12.86 -14.26
C ASN A 73 1.01 -13.07 -14.85
N PRO A 74 0.88 -13.54 -16.10
CA PRO A 74 -0.43 -13.76 -16.74
C PRO A 74 -1.36 -14.76 -16.03
N ASN A 75 -0.80 -15.64 -15.19
CA ASN A 75 -1.55 -16.64 -14.42
C ASN A 75 -1.91 -16.15 -13.01
N GLY A 76 -1.61 -14.90 -12.67
CA GLY A 76 -1.89 -14.31 -11.35
C GLY A 76 -0.84 -14.58 -10.27
N GLY A 77 0.30 -15.19 -10.61
CA GLY A 77 1.43 -15.31 -9.69
C GLY A 77 2.05 -13.94 -9.41
N ASN A 78 2.30 -13.62 -8.15
CA ASN A 78 2.84 -12.33 -7.71
C ASN A 78 4.24 -12.52 -7.11
N ASP A 79 5.25 -11.96 -7.75
CA ASP A 79 6.65 -12.06 -7.33
C ASP A 79 6.88 -11.50 -5.91
N TYR A 80 6.09 -10.52 -5.46
CA TYR A 80 6.16 -10.03 -4.08
C TYR A 80 5.96 -11.17 -3.06
N TRP A 81 5.00 -12.06 -3.31
CA TRP A 81 4.72 -13.18 -2.42
C TRP A 81 5.71 -14.34 -2.57
N GLU A 82 6.44 -14.41 -3.69
CA GLU A 82 7.38 -15.49 -4.00
C GLU A 82 8.81 -15.16 -3.55
N THR A 83 9.29 -13.95 -3.87
CA THR A 83 10.69 -13.54 -3.63
C THR A 83 10.82 -12.35 -2.68
N GLY A 84 9.75 -11.65 -2.32
CA GLY A 84 9.81 -10.53 -1.37
C GLY A 84 10.32 -10.94 0.01
N VAL A 85 10.00 -12.15 0.46
CA VAL A 85 10.50 -12.70 1.75
C VAL A 85 12.00 -12.97 1.75
N THR A 86 12.59 -13.29 0.60
CA THR A 86 14.03 -13.52 0.45
C THR A 86 14.81 -12.28 0.06
N ASN A 87 14.13 -11.20 -0.34
CA ASN A 87 14.71 -9.90 -0.70
C ASN A 87 14.04 -8.75 0.09
N PRO A 88 14.08 -8.79 1.43
CA PRO A 88 13.43 -7.77 2.27
C PRO A 88 14.06 -6.37 2.12
N ASP A 89 15.31 -6.29 1.69
CA ASP A 89 16.01 -5.06 1.34
C ASP A 89 15.34 -4.33 0.16
N LEU A 90 14.90 -5.05 -0.86
CA LEU A 90 14.15 -4.48 -1.99
C LEU A 90 12.74 -4.02 -1.57
N VAL A 91 12.07 -4.78 -0.70
CA VAL A 91 10.77 -4.36 -0.14
C VAL A 91 10.94 -3.08 0.67
N LEU A 92 11.98 -3.01 1.50
CA LEU A 92 12.27 -1.81 2.29
C LEU A 92 12.63 -0.61 1.42
N ALA A 93 13.44 -0.79 0.36
CA ALA A 93 13.81 0.27 -0.57
C ALA A 93 12.58 0.86 -1.29
N ASP A 94 11.63 0.02 -1.70
CA ASP A 94 10.35 0.48 -2.26
C ASP A 94 9.56 1.32 -1.26
N LEU A 95 9.42 0.84 -0.01
CA LEU A 95 8.68 1.57 1.03
C LEU A 95 9.35 2.91 1.37
N ILE A 96 10.68 2.95 1.46
CA ILE A 96 11.43 4.21 1.64
C ILE A 96 11.16 5.14 0.48
N THR A 97 11.17 4.64 -0.76
CA THR A 97 10.91 5.47 -1.95
C THR A 97 9.48 6.01 -1.99
N ILE A 98 8.50 5.24 -1.50
CA ILE A 98 7.10 5.67 -1.40
C ILE A 98 6.94 6.77 -0.35
N PHE A 99 7.52 6.60 0.84
CA PHE A 99 7.31 7.53 1.97
C PHE A 99 8.27 8.73 1.96
N HIS A 100 9.46 8.56 1.41
CA HIS A 100 10.59 9.50 1.45
C HIS A 100 11.34 9.49 0.11
N PRO A 101 10.70 9.88 -1.00
CA PRO A 101 11.29 9.81 -2.35
C PRO A 101 12.61 10.59 -2.48
N GLU A 102 12.83 11.59 -1.64
CA GLU A 102 14.07 12.38 -1.59
C GLU A 102 15.30 11.58 -1.10
N LEU A 103 15.11 10.46 -0.40
CA LEU A 103 16.19 9.65 0.14
C LEU A 103 16.76 8.66 -0.89
N LEU A 104 15.92 8.23 -1.85
CA LEU A 104 16.28 7.29 -2.90
C LEU A 104 15.78 7.78 -4.27
N PRO A 105 16.28 8.93 -4.78
CA PRO A 105 15.73 9.61 -5.95
C PRO A 105 15.85 8.81 -7.25
N ASP A 106 16.80 7.87 -7.32
CA ASP A 106 17.07 7.02 -8.48
C ASP A 106 16.52 5.60 -8.33
N HIS A 107 15.82 5.29 -7.22
CA HIS A 107 15.24 3.96 -7.00
C HIS A 107 13.93 3.81 -7.76
N GLU A 108 13.88 2.82 -8.65
CA GLU A 108 12.64 2.42 -9.31
C GLU A 108 11.93 1.36 -8.46
N LEU A 109 10.63 1.55 -8.23
CA LEU A 109 9.84 0.60 -7.45
C LEU A 109 9.90 -0.81 -8.09
N PHE A 110 10.30 -1.80 -7.29
CA PHE A 110 10.54 -3.15 -7.73
C PHE A 110 9.31 -4.05 -7.56
N PHE A 111 8.65 -3.99 -6.40
CA PHE A 111 7.45 -4.75 -6.07
C PHE A 111 6.18 -3.90 -6.08
N TYR A 112 6.31 -2.62 -5.75
CA TYR A 112 5.18 -1.70 -5.63
C TYR A 112 4.91 -0.91 -6.91
N GLN A 113 3.67 -0.47 -7.07
CA GLN A 113 3.29 0.55 -8.06
C GLN A 113 2.23 1.48 -7.48
N GLN A 114 2.28 2.74 -7.88
CA GLN A 114 1.21 3.70 -7.59
C GLN A 114 0.02 3.44 -8.52
N LEU A 115 -1.17 3.26 -7.94
CA LEU A 115 -2.40 3.11 -8.70
C LEU A 115 -2.74 4.42 -9.41
N LYS A 116 -3.03 4.31 -10.70
CA LYS A 116 -3.40 5.46 -11.54
C LYS A 116 -4.93 5.59 -11.60
N PRO A 117 -5.45 6.80 -11.91
CA PRO A 117 -6.87 7.03 -12.14
C PRO A 117 -7.51 6.00 -13.08
#